data_AF-A0A357LCT0-F1
#
_entry.id   AF-A0A357LCT0-F1
#
_cell.length_a   1.000
_cell.length_b   1.000
_cell.length_c   1.000
_cell.angle_alpha   90.00
_cell.angle_beta   90.00
_cell.angle_gamma   90.00
#
_symmetry.space_group_name_H-M   'P 1'
#
loop_
_entity.id
_entity.type
_entity.pdbx_description
1 polymer ?
#
loop_
_entity_poly.entity_id
_entity_poly.type
_entity_poly.pdbx_seq_one_letter_code
_entity_poly.pdbx_strand_id
1 'polypeptide(L)'
;MLKSVISAAAGVALLFGVGAAADVTPRPDDYMVRAADYVESRLDDARGAKVQVVSEPYRIVADLEGYKGLSGWGVDVRVKSRLPGGAYGGYVPYTVIFINGEAVALDDDASDLTRV
;
A
#
# COMPACT_ATOMS: atom_id res chain seq x y z
N MET A 1 17.77 -1.92 -33.23
CA MET A 1 17.89 -2.46 -31.86
C MET A 1 18.72 -1.48 -31.04
N LEU A 2 18.09 -0.65 -30.22
CA LEU A 2 18.77 0.36 -29.41
C LEU A 2 18.43 0.11 -27.93
N LYS A 3 19.49 0.05 -27.13
CA LYS A 3 19.56 -0.36 -25.72
C LYS A 3 19.01 0.73 -24.79
N SER A 4 18.43 0.28 -23.68
CA SER A 4 17.92 1.06 -22.54
C SER A 4 18.89 2.09 -21.98
N VAL A 5 18.37 3.22 -21.50
CA VAL A 5 18.97 4.04 -20.44
C VAL A 5 17.86 4.44 -19.46
N ILE A 6 18.05 4.04 -18.21
CA ILE A 6 17.26 4.34 -17.02
C ILE A 6 17.84 5.61 -16.35
N SER A 7 16.98 6.29 -15.57
CA SER A 7 17.24 7.33 -14.54
C SER A 7 17.31 8.79 -14.98
N ALA A 8 16.45 9.63 -14.40
CA ALA A 8 16.86 10.44 -13.24
C ALA A 8 15.65 11.15 -12.59
N ALA A 9 15.72 11.24 -11.27
CA ALA A 9 14.79 11.86 -10.34
C ALA A 9 14.41 13.31 -10.70
N ALA A 10 13.14 13.66 -10.46
CA ALA A 10 12.73 15.03 -10.24
C ALA A 10 12.03 15.11 -8.88
N GLY A 11 12.82 15.40 -7.85
CA GLY A 11 12.28 15.85 -6.58
C GLY A 11 11.79 17.29 -6.70
N VAL A 12 10.60 17.56 -6.19
CA VAL A 12 10.18 18.92 -5.82
C VAL A 12 9.51 18.84 -4.46
N ALA A 13 10.22 19.33 -3.44
CA ALA A 13 9.69 19.62 -2.13
C ALA A 13 8.75 20.84 -2.22
N LEU A 14 7.54 20.73 -1.67
CA LEU A 14 6.69 21.89 -1.37
C LEU A 14 6.11 21.77 0.05
N LEU A 15 6.83 22.44 0.96
CA LEU A 15 6.38 23.30 2.06
C LEU A 15 4.99 23.05 2.69
N PHE A 16 5.05 22.68 3.97
CA PHE A 16 3.97 22.68 4.95
C PHE A 16 3.25 24.03 5.07
N GLY A 17 1.92 24.01 5.05
CA GLY A 17 1.07 25.16 5.35
C GLY A 17 -0.37 24.78 5.71
N VAL A 18 -0.71 25.04 6.97
CA VAL A 18 -2.04 25.45 7.50
C VAL A 18 -3.17 24.40 7.60
N GLY A 19 -3.29 23.82 8.80
CA GLY A 19 -4.49 23.82 9.67
C GLY A 19 -5.90 23.49 9.13
N ALA A 20 -6.45 22.40 9.68
CA ALA A 20 -7.85 22.22 10.09
C ALA A 20 -8.95 22.05 9.02
N ALA A 21 -8.71 21.12 8.10
CA ALA A 21 -9.58 19.98 7.82
C ALA A 21 -8.62 18.95 7.24
N ALA A 22 -8.50 17.76 7.82
CA ALA A 22 -7.73 16.72 7.15
C ALA A 22 -8.55 16.36 5.90
N ASP A 23 -8.35 17.11 4.82
CA ASP A 23 -8.91 16.87 3.50
C ASP A 23 -8.39 15.50 3.12
N VAL A 24 -9.17 14.49 3.48
CA VAL A 24 -8.74 13.14 3.22
C VAL A 24 -8.66 13.03 1.72
N THR A 25 -7.46 12.65 1.31
CA THR A 25 -7.05 12.70 -0.07
C THR A 25 -8.01 11.90 -0.93
N PRO A 26 -8.13 12.23 -2.23
CA PRO A 26 -9.03 11.53 -3.14
C PRO A 26 -8.85 10.02 -3.03
N ARG A 27 -9.95 9.28 -3.22
CA ARG A 27 -9.90 7.82 -3.36
C ARG A 27 -8.85 7.48 -4.42
N PRO A 28 -7.91 6.56 -4.15
CA PRO A 28 -6.94 6.17 -5.17
C PRO A 28 -7.66 5.55 -6.37
N ASP A 29 -7.48 6.13 -7.56
CA ASP A 29 -8.19 5.69 -8.79
C ASP A 29 -7.67 4.32 -9.27
N ASP A 30 -6.34 4.13 -9.28
CA ASP A 30 -5.68 2.88 -9.69
C ASP A 30 -5.33 1.96 -8.52
N TYR A 31 -6.15 2.00 -7.45
CA TYR A 31 -5.85 1.32 -6.18
C TYR A 31 -5.58 -0.18 -6.34
N MET A 32 -6.22 -0.84 -7.30
CA MET A 32 -6.02 -2.27 -7.53
C MET A 32 -4.59 -2.58 -7.99
N VAL A 33 -4.08 -1.80 -8.95
CA VAL A 33 -2.73 -1.96 -9.49
C VAL A 33 -1.71 -1.55 -8.43
N ARG A 34 -1.92 -0.40 -7.79
CA ARG A 34 -0.99 0.10 -6.77
C ARG A 34 -0.90 -0.78 -5.52
N ALA A 35 -2.01 -1.37 -5.09
CA ALA A 35 -2.01 -2.32 -3.98
C ALA A 35 -1.27 -3.61 -4.35
N ALA A 36 -1.47 -4.13 -5.57
CA ALA A 36 -0.74 -5.29 -6.05
C ALA A 36 0.77 -5.00 -6.15
N ASP A 37 1.15 -3.91 -6.82
CA ASP A 37 2.56 -3.50 -6.99
C ASP A 37 3.26 -3.31 -5.63
N TYR A 38 2.59 -2.65 -4.67
CA TYR A 38 3.13 -2.43 -3.33
C TYR A 38 3.39 -3.76 -2.62
N VAL A 39 2.41 -4.66 -2.62
CA VAL A 39 2.56 -5.98 -2.00
C VAL A 39 3.66 -6.78 -2.69
N GLU A 40 3.67 -6.84 -4.03
CA GLU A 40 4.68 -7.58 -4.80
C GLU A 40 6.09 -7.09 -4.54
N SER A 41 6.28 -5.78 -4.32
CA SER A 41 7.58 -5.19 -3.96
C SER A 41 8.12 -5.63 -2.60
N ARG A 42 7.25 -6.10 -1.70
CA ARG A 42 7.59 -6.54 -0.35
C ARG A 42 7.76 -8.05 -0.21
N LEU A 43 7.54 -8.80 -1.29
CA LEU A 43 7.68 -10.26 -1.28
C LEU A 43 9.11 -10.67 -1.61
N ASP A 44 9.65 -11.61 -0.82
CA ASP A 44 10.96 -12.23 -1.09
C ASP A 44 10.97 -13.00 -2.43
N ASP A 45 9.84 -13.62 -2.81
CA ASP A 45 9.62 -14.26 -4.11
C ASP A 45 8.27 -13.85 -4.73
N ALA A 46 8.30 -12.76 -5.50
CA ALA A 46 7.14 -12.27 -6.23
C ALA A 46 6.66 -13.23 -7.35
N ARG A 47 7.54 -14.06 -7.94
CA ARG A 47 7.19 -14.89 -9.12
C ARG A 47 6.19 -16.00 -8.81
N GLY A 48 6.15 -16.44 -7.55
CA GLY A 48 5.23 -17.48 -7.09
C GLY A 48 3.94 -16.95 -6.47
N ALA A 49 3.90 -15.66 -6.14
CA ALA A 49 2.81 -15.08 -5.38
C ALA A 49 1.66 -14.62 -6.28
N LYS A 50 0.44 -14.67 -5.74
CA LYS A 50 -0.72 -14.03 -6.37
C LYS A 50 -1.36 -13.09 -5.38
N VAL A 51 -1.43 -11.80 -5.74
CA VAL A 51 -2.17 -10.79 -5.00
C VAL A 51 -3.58 -10.69 -5.58
N GLN A 52 -4.58 -10.68 -4.71
CA GLN A 52 -5.95 -10.43 -5.10
C GLN A 52 -6.56 -9.37 -4.21
N VAL A 53 -7.05 -8.30 -4.82
CA VAL A 53 -7.83 -7.26 -4.14
C VAL A 53 -9.22 -7.80 -3.84
N VAL A 54 -9.68 -7.62 -2.60
CA VAL A 54 -10.96 -8.16 -2.10
C VAL A 54 -11.92 -7.11 -1.57
N SER A 55 -11.51 -5.84 -1.48
CA SER A 55 -12.38 -4.73 -1.15
C SER A 55 -12.23 -3.55 -2.09
N GLU A 56 -13.27 -2.71 -2.15
CA GLU A 56 -13.09 -1.32 -2.56
C GLU A 56 -12.32 -0.54 -1.48
N PRO A 57 -11.68 0.60 -1.80
CA PRO A 57 -11.07 1.48 -0.83
C PRO A 57 -12.10 1.97 0.19
N TYR A 58 -11.76 1.87 1.47
CA TYR A 58 -12.55 2.37 2.59
C TYR A 58 -11.73 3.31 3.46
N ARG A 59 -12.39 4.13 4.27
CA ARG A 59 -11.74 5.16 5.06
C ARG A 59 -11.07 4.56 6.28
N ILE A 60 -9.87 5.03 6.57
CA ILE A 60 -9.09 4.60 7.73
C ILE A 60 -8.42 5.78 8.43
N VAL A 61 -8.07 5.55 9.69
CA VAL A 61 -7.09 6.30 10.45
C VAL A 61 -6.03 5.31 10.91
N ALA A 62 -4.77 5.59 10.61
CA ALA A 62 -3.64 4.71 10.93
C ALA A 62 -2.58 5.44 11.76
N ASP A 63 -2.00 4.72 12.73
CA ASP A 63 -0.79 5.11 13.43
C ASP A 63 0.38 4.31 12.83
N LEU A 64 1.27 5.00 12.13
CA LEU A 64 2.47 4.43 11.51
C LEU A 64 3.71 4.82 12.33
N GLU A 65 4.86 4.17 12.10
CA GLU A 65 6.09 4.48 12.85
C GLU A 65 6.42 5.99 12.77
N GLY A 66 6.39 6.67 13.92
CA GLY A 66 6.68 8.10 14.04
C GLY A 66 5.51 9.04 13.70
N TYR A 67 4.36 8.54 13.26
CA TYR A 67 3.21 9.35 12.85
C TYR A 67 1.90 8.81 13.41
N LYS A 68 1.04 9.69 13.95
CA LYS A 68 -0.24 9.31 14.54
C LYS A 68 -1.41 9.97 13.85
N GLY A 69 -2.55 9.28 13.81
CA GLY A 69 -3.81 9.78 13.32
C GLY A 69 -3.83 10.07 11.81
N LEU A 70 -3.03 9.34 11.02
CA LEU A 70 -2.95 9.55 9.59
C LEU A 70 -4.25 9.09 8.93
N SER A 71 -4.99 10.04 8.35
CA SER A 71 -6.22 9.75 7.62
C SER A 71 -5.91 9.30 6.19
N GLY A 72 -6.57 8.26 5.73
CA GLY A 72 -6.33 7.71 4.39
C GLY A 72 -7.35 6.67 3.95
N TRP A 73 -6.89 5.76 3.10
CA TRP A 73 -7.69 4.67 2.54
C TRP A 73 -7.07 3.31 2.82
N GLY A 74 -7.88 2.36 3.26
CA GLY A 74 -7.51 0.95 3.35
C GLY A 74 -8.06 0.18 2.15
N VAL A 75 -7.27 -0.74 1.62
CA VAL A 75 -7.69 -1.70 0.58
C VAL A 75 -7.31 -3.10 1.04
N ASP A 76 -8.31 -3.95 1.22
CA ASP A 76 -8.07 -5.33 1.61
C ASP A 76 -7.58 -6.14 0.41
N VAL A 77 -6.52 -6.89 0.64
CA VAL A 77 -5.91 -7.80 -0.32
C VAL A 77 -5.72 -9.17 0.33
N ARG A 78 -5.64 -10.19 -0.50
CA ARG A 78 -5.24 -11.53 -0.08
C ARG A 78 -4.08 -12.01 -0.94
N VAL A 79 -3.03 -12.48 -0.28
CA VAL A 79 -1.78 -12.89 -0.92
C VAL A 79 -1.65 -14.39 -0.80
N LYS A 80 -1.52 -15.06 -1.94
CA LYS A 80 -1.20 -16.47 -2.00
C LYS A 80 0.31 -16.62 -2.10
N SER A 81 1.00 -16.93 -1.01
CA SER A 81 2.44 -17.18 -1.02
C SER A 81 2.77 -18.59 -1.53
N ARG A 82 3.85 -18.71 -2.30
CA ARG A 82 4.44 -20.01 -2.68
C ARG A 82 5.72 -20.20 -1.86
N LEU A 83 5.67 -21.03 -0.83
CA LEU A 83 6.86 -21.33 -0.03
C LEU A 83 7.85 -22.20 -0.83
N PRO A 84 9.16 -21.90 -0.78
CA PRO A 84 10.21 -22.73 -1.39
C PRO A 84 10.43 -23.98 -0.52
N GLY A 85 9.54 -24.98 -0.62
CA GLY A 85 9.65 -26.19 0.21
C GLY A 85 8.49 -27.18 0.24
N GLY A 86 7.31 -26.89 -0.34
CA GLY A 86 6.35 -27.97 -0.67
C GLY A 86 4.99 -28.01 0.03
N ALA A 87 4.40 -26.89 0.45
CA ALA A 87 2.95 -26.87 0.71
C ALA A 87 2.31 -25.53 0.32
N TYR A 88 1.24 -25.58 -0.48
CA TYR A 88 0.34 -24.44 -0.67
C TYR A 88 -0.44 -24.22 0.63
N GLY A 89 -0.19 -23.10 1.33
CA GLY A 89 -0.69 -22.86 2.69
C GLY A 89 -1.88 -21.90 2.82
N GLY A 90 -2.50 -21.46 1.72
CA GLY A 90 -3.68 -20.60 1.75
C GLY A 90 -3.44 -19.16 1.32
N TYR A 91 -4.46 -18.31 1.55
CA TYR A 91 -4.41 -16.88 1.31
C TYR A 91 -4.19 -16.17 2.63
N VAL A 92 -3.20 -15.26 2.69
CA VAL A 92 -2.96 -14.39 3.84
C VAL A 92 -3.62 -13.04 3.57
N PRO A 93 -4.56 -12.58 4.41
CA PRO A 93 -5.17 -11.26 4.24
C PRO A 93 -4.20 -10.17 4.72
N TYR A 94 -4.22 -9.02 4.04
CA TYR A 94 -3.58 -7.79 4.46
C TYR A 94 -4.47 -6.61 4.09
N THR A 95 -4.24 -5.46 4.71
CA THR A 95 -4.80 -4.19 4.28
C THR A 95 -3.67 -3.28 3.81
N VAL A 96 -3.71 -2.87 2.55
CA VAL A 96 -2.79 -1.85 2.02
C VAL A 96 -3.29 -0.48 2.45
N ILE A 97 -2.44 0.28 3.12
CA ILE A 97 -2.70 1.62 3.63
C ILE A 97 -2.24 2.63 2.59
N PHE A 98 -3.17 3.47 2.15
CA PHE A 98 -2.93 4.58 1.24
C PHE A 98 -3.02 5.91 1.98
N ILE A 99 -1.93 6.68 1.98
CA ILE A 99 -1.88 8.05 2.48
C ILE A 99 -1.55 8.96 1.30
N ASN A 100 -2.29 10.06 1.13
CA ASN A 100 -2.13 10.97 0.00
C ASN A 100 -2.22 10.31 -1.38
N GLY A 101 -3.06 9.26 -1.49
CA GLY A 101 -3.23 8.49 -2.71
C GLY A 101 -2.10 7.49 -3.01
N GLU A 102 -1.09 7.39 -2.16
CA GLU A 102 0.06 6.48 -2.31
C GLU A 102 0.01 5.32 -1.31
N ALA A 103 0.34 4.11 -1.77
CA ALA A 103 0.48 2.94 -0.90
C ALA A 103 1.77 3.08 -0.10
N VAL A 104 1.66 3.18 1.23
CA VAL A 104 2.80 3.48 2.12
C VAL A 104 3.11 2.36 3.11
N ALA A 105 2.11 1.57 3.50
CA ALA A 105 2.23 0.58 4.56
C ALA A 105 1.25 -0.60 4.35
N LEU A 106 1.54 -1.73 4.98
CA LEU A 106 0.54 -2.74 5.31
C LEU A 106 -0.01 -2.51 6.72
N ASP A 107 -1.14 -3.13 7.04
CA ASP A 107 -1.68 -3.19 8.40
C ASP A 107 -0.66 -3.73 9.43
N ASP A 108 0.19 -4.67 9.04
CA ASP A 108 1.29 -5.18 9.87
C ASP A 108 2.34 -4.11 10.25
N ASP A 109 2.46 -3.03 9.47
CA ASP A 109 3.36 -1.91 9.77
C ASP A 109 2.69 -0.85 10.68
N ALA A 110 1.38 -0.94 10.90
CA ALA A 110 0.62 0.01 11.69
C ALA A 110 0.53 -0.44 13.15
N SER A 111 0.81 0.47 14.09
CA SER A 111 0.62 0.20 15.52
C SER A 111 -0.86 0.26 15.93
N ASP A 112 -1.67 1.01 15.17
CA ASP A 112 -3.12 1.05 15.27
C ASP A 112 -3.72 1.35 13.89
N LEU A 113 -4.85 0.72 13.58
CA LEU A 113 -5.58 0.89 12.33
C LEU A 113 -7.08 0.82 12.59
N THR A 114 -7.76 1.94 12.41
CA THR A 114 -9.21 2.04 12.61
C THR A 114 -9.90 2.36 11.30
N ARG A 115 -10.92 1.58 10.95
CA ARG A 115 -11.85 1.88 9.86
C ARG A 115 -12.88 2.91 10.30
N VAL A 116 -13.14 3.91 9.45
CA VAL A 116 -14.05 5.04 9.70
C VAL A 116 -15.30 4.95 8.81
#